data_AF-A0A7W1Q5N2-F1
#
_entry.id   AF-A0A7W1Q5N2-F1
#
_cell.length_a   1.000
_cell.length_b   1.000
_cell.length_c   1.000
_cell.angle_alpha   90.00
_cell.angle_beta   90.00
_cell.angle_gamma   90.00
#
_symmetry.space_group_name_H-M   'P 1'
#
loop_
_entity.id
_entity.type
_entity.pdbx_description
1 polymer ?
#
loop_
_entity_poly.entity_id
_entity_poly.type
_entity_poly.pdbx_seq_one_letter_code
_entity_poly.pdbx_strand_id
1 'polypeptide(L)'
;MEDYPLLNVVANWPGRVSTQLVFEERGFLVHRAWQNRMIEFCGEHQADLLNRYWDEVALETMRCAGKVISDERIFGIEPRYRSAFLDELSAARNVVEPQFRYPLLIRCLFEHFKKTGLDAEFRMSEAAFIKKQKKHESERLGIQTAGWTGKKRDVIPFIDAFCSTQAFEHRRNRWNKNLNCGLVFEVSTDLGGSPYCTQMPLIFRKFHAGDPKFAVELKGNDPFDRLVYGSRLYGGGGDASDFVLGVRANIELFDVIAASFGNSQQT
;
A
#
# COMPACT_ATOMS: atom_id res chain seq x y z
N MET A 1 5.35 -10.98 -27.54
CA MET A 1 5.30 -10.50 -26.15
C MET A 1 4.92 -9.03 -26.23
N GLU A 2 3.78 -8.62 -25.68
CA GLU A 2 3.41 -7.21 -25.68
C GLU A 2 4.41 -6.43 -24.82
N ASP A 3 5.16 -5.53 -25.45
CA ASP A 3 6.16 -4.72 -24.75
C ASP A 3 5.48 -3.47 -24.20
N TYR A 4 5.02 -3.55 -22.95
CA TYR A 4 4.48 -2.41 -22.23
C TYR A 4 5.61 -1.59 -21.61
N PRO A 5 5.81 -0.30 -22.01
CA PRO A 5 6.87 0.54 -21.46
C PRO A 5 6.81 0.66 -19.93
N LEU A 6 5.61 0.66 -19.35
CA LEU A 6 5.42 0.65 -17.90
C LEU A 6 6.14 -0.55 -17.26
N LEU A 7 6.02 -1.75 -17.83
CA LEU A 7 6.63 -2.97 -17.30
C LEU A 7 8.16 -2.95 -17.39
N ASN A 8 8.72 -2.27 -18.40
CA ASN A 8 10.17 -2.04 -18.50
C ASN A 8 10.67 -1.19 -17.32
N VAL A 9 10.01 -0.08 -17.03
CA VAL A 9 10.51 0.84 -16.00
C VAL A 9 10.29 0.30 -14.59
N VAL A 10 9.11 -0.29 -14.29
CA VAL A 10 8.81 -0.81 -12.95
C VAL A 10 9.64 -2.03 -12.57
N ALA A 11 10.26 -2.71 -13.54
CA ALA A 11 11.21 -3.80 -13.27
C ALA A 11 12.42 -3.33 -12.45
N ASN A 12 12.81 -2.06 -12.58
CA ASN A 12 13.95 -1.44 -11.91
C ASN A 12 13.61 -0.92 -10.50
N TRP A 13 12.40 -1.19 -9.99
CA TRP A 13 12.07 -0.80 -8.62
C TRP A 13 12.98 -1.53 -7.62
N PRO A 14 13.61 -0.82 -6.65
CA PRO A 14 14.57 -1.42 -5.72
C PRO A 14 13.95 -2.39 -4.70
N GLY A 15 12.61 -2.46 -4.64
CA GLY A 15 11.88 -3.36 -3.76
C GLY A 15 11.34 -2.69 -2.49
N ARG A 16 10.70 -3.50 -1.66
CA ARG A 16 10.00 -3.07 -0.44
C ARG A 16 10.94 -2.45 0.57
N VAL A 17 12.06 -3.11 0.92
CA VAL A 17 12.93 -2.67 2.04
C VAL A 17 13.39 -1.23 1.85
N SER A 18 13.96 -0.89 0.70
CA SER A 18 14.42 0.48 0.42
C SER A 18 13.28 1.50 0.43
N THR A 19 12.14 1.16 -0.17
CA THR A 19 10.93 2.01 -0.15
C THR A 19 10.44 2.24 1.28
N GLN A 20 10.43 1.18 2.08
CA GLN A 20 9.95 1.20 3.45
C GLN A 20 10.84 2.07 4.35
N LEU A 21 12.17 1.93 4.24
CA LEU A 21 13.11 2.74 5.03
C LEU A 21 12.93 4.23 4.77
N VAL A 22 12.79 4.66 3.51
CA VAL A 22 12.56 6.06 3.17
C VAL A 22 11.20 6.55 3.69
N PHE A 23 10.18 5.70 3.70
CA PHE A 23 8.88 6.05 4.28
C PHE A 23 8.94 6.19 5.81
N GLU A 24 9.72 5.32 6.48
CA GLU A 24 10.00 5.40 7.92
C GLU A 24 10.80 6.66 8.27
N GLU A 25 11.76 7.06 7.46
CA GLU A 25 12.54 8.31 7.60
C GLU A 25 11.67 9.56 7.52
N ARG A 26 10.59 9.53 6.72
CA ARG A 26 9.56 10.58 6.69
C ARG A 26 8.64 10.56 7.92
N GLY A 27 8.87 9.62 8.83
CA GLY A 27 8.16 9.51 10.08
C GLY A 27 6.83 8.78 9.94
N PHE A 28 6.71 7.77 9.10
CA PHE A 28 5.54 6.89 9.06
C PHE A 28 5.94 5.48 9.53
N LEU A 29 5.39 5.05 10.67
CA LEU A 29 5.86 3.89 11.43
C LEU A 29 4.74 2.89 11.78
N VAL A 30 3.47 3.20 11.50
CA VAL A 30 2.34 2.31 11.81
C VAL A 30 2.51 0.94 11.14
N HIS A 31 2.97 0.92 9.88
CA HIS A 31 3.22 -0.33 9.17
C HIS A 31 4.34 -1.15 9.82
N ARG A 32 5.40 -0.51 10.34
CA ARG A 32 6.52 -1.19 11.00
C ARG A 32 6.06 -1.79 12.32
N ALA A 33 5.32 -1.03 13.12
CA ALA A 33 4.70 -1.53 14.34
C ALA A 33 3.83 -2.77 14.06
N TRP A 34 3.09 -2.75 12.94
CA TRP A 34 2.28 -3.90 12.52
C TRP A 34 3.11 -5.11 12.09
N GLN A 35 4.16 -4.91 11.29
CA GLN A 35 5.08 -5.98 10.90
C GLN A 35 5.71 -6.64 12.13
N ASN A 36 6.19 -5.84 13.09
CA ASN A 36 6.75 -6.35 14.34
C ASN A 36 5.71 -7.15 15.14
N ARG A 37 4.46 -6.68 15.21
CA ARG A 37 3.36 -7.39 15.86
C ARG A 37 3.04 -8.73 15.17
N MET A 38 3.14 -8.81 13.84
CA MET A 38 2.97 -10.08 13.13
C MET A 38 4.14 -11.03 13.37
N ILE A 39 5.38 -10.52 13.45
CA ILE A 39 6.55 -11.32 13.80
C ILE A 39 6.40 -11.87 15.23
N GLU A 40 5.98 -11.05 16.19
CA GLU A 40 5.71 -11.48 17.57
C GLU A 40 4.63 -12.57 17.61
N PHE A 41 3.52 -12.37 16.89
CA PHE A 41 2.44 -13.36 16.81
C PHE A 41 2.88 -14.70 16.20
N CYS A 42 3.68 -14.65 15.13
CA CYS A 42 4.21 -15.84 14.45
C CYS A 42 5.40 -16.47 15.18
N GLY A 43 6.00 -15.76 16.14
CA GLY A 43 7.26 -16.09 16.79
C GLY A 43 8.48 -15.53 16.05
N GLU A 44 9.45 -14.99 16.80
CA GLU A 44 10.64 -14.31 16.24
C GLU A 44 11.47 -15.18 15.28
N HIS A 45 11.48 -16.50 15.49
CA HIS A 45 12.13 -17.46 14.61
C HIS A 45 11.54 -17.50 13.18
N GLN A 46 10.37 -16.89 12.94
CA GLN A 46 9.74 -16.74 11.63
C GLN A 46 10.05 -15.39 10.95
N ALA A 47 10.82 -14.50 11.59
CA ALA A 47 11.02 -13.14 11.08
C ALA A 47 11.59 -13.11 9.65
N ASP A 48 12.61 -13.94 9.36
CA ASP A 48 13.22 -14.00 8.04
C ASP A 48 12.25 -14.51 6.97
N LEU A 49 11.45 -15.54 7.30
CA LEU A 49 10.42 -16.07 6.42
C LEU A 49 9.37 -15.01 6.07
N LEU A 50 8.89 -14.28 7.09
CA LEU A 50 7.89 -13.23 6.92
C LEU A 50 8.41 -12.06 6.09
N ASN A 51 9.63 -11.60 6.37
CA ASN A 51 10.25 -10.52 5.61
C ASN A 51 10.43 -10.92 4.14
N ARG A 52 10.98 -12.12 3.88
CA ARG A 52 11.11 -12.64 2.51
C ARG A 52 9.75 -12.75 1.82
N TYR A 53 8.73 -13.27 2.49
CA TYR A 53 7.38 -13.34 1.93
C TYR A 53 6.84 -11.96 1.54
N TRP A 54 6.97 -10.94 2.39
CA TRP A 54 6.53 -9.58 2.05
C TRP A 54 7.34 -8.94 0.92
N ASP A 55 8.65 -9.21 0.85
CA ASP A 55 9.51 -8.74 -0.25
C ASP A 55 9.10 -9.34 -1.59
N GLU A 56 8.86 -10.65 -1.62
CA GLU A 56 8.49 -11.39 -2.83
C GLU A 56 7.09 -10.98 -3.34
N VAL A 57 6.12 -10.81 -2.45
CA VAL A 57 4.78 -10.30 -2.78
C VAL A 57 4.88 -8.88 -3.35
N ALA A 58 5.71 -8.02 -2.77
CA ALA A 58 5.89 -6.65 -3.24
C ALA A 58 6.54 -6.61 -4.63
N LEU A 59 7.56 -7.44 -4.86
CA LEU A 59 8.23 -7.54 -6.17
C LEU A 59 7.29 -8.05 -7.25
N GLU A 60 6.53 -9.12 -7.01
CA GLU A 60 5.50 -9.59 -7.95
C GLU A 60 4.46 -8.50 -8.24
N THR A 61 3.95 -7.86 -7.19
CA THR A 61 2.94 -6.79 -7.34
C THR A 61 3.47 -5.65 -8.19
N MET A 62 4.70 -5.17 -7.94
CA MET A 62 5.29 -4.07 -8.70
C MET A 62 5.55 -4.46 -10.16
N ARG A 63 6.18 -5.63 -10.38
CA ARG A 63 6.66 -6.08 -11.70
C ARG A 63 5.54 -6.65 -12.58
N CYS A 64 4.40 -6.98 -12.00
CA CYS A 64 3.17 -7.32 -12.72
C CYS A 64 2.19 -6.14 -12.80
N ALA A 65 2.64 -4.91 -12.54
CA ALA A 65 1.81 -3.71 -12.63
C ALA A 65 0.50 -3.80 -11.79
N GLY A 66 0.57 -4.43 -10.62
CA GLY A 66 -0.57 -4.67 -9.73
C GLY A 66 -1.59 -5.70 -10.24
N LYS A 67 -1.37 -6.30 -11.41
CA LYS A 67 -2.27 -7.29 -12.03
C LYS A 67 -1.92 -8.71 -11.59
N VAL A 68 -1.76 -8.91 -10.28
CA VAL A 68 -1.40 -10.19 -9.68
C VAL A 68 -2.10 -10.37 -8.34
N ILE A 69 -2.51 -11.60 -8.05
CA ILE A 69 -2.92 -12.04 -6.72
C ILE A 69 -1.93 -13.11 -6.28
N SER A 70 -0.85 -12.66 -5.61
CA SER A 70 0.32 -13.49 -5.31
C SER A 70 0.01 -14.71 -4.46
N ASP A 71 -0.98 -14.64 -3.55
CA ASP A 71 -1.38 -15.77 -2.70
C ASP A 71 -2.15 -16.86 -3.46
N GLU A 72 -2.80 -16.50 -4.56
CA GLU A 72 -3.58 -17.41 -5.41
C GLU A 72 -2.80 -17.84 -6.67
N ARG A 73 -1.61 -17.27 -6.87
CA ARG A 73 -0.80 -17.44 -8.09
C ARG A 73 -1.57 -17.06 -9.36
N ILE A 74 -2.49 -16.08 -9.28
CA ILE A 74 -3.27 -15.58 -10.42
C ILE A 74 -2.57 -14.35 -11.00
N PHE A 75 -2.23 -14.40 -12.28
CA PHE A 75 -1.59 -13.31 -13.02
C PHE A 75 -2.50 -12.83 -14.15
N GLY A 76 -2.84 -11.55 -14.14
CA GLY A 76 -3.68 -10.92 -15.17
C GLY A 76 -2.92 -10.50 -16.43
N ILE A 77 -1.59 -10.66 -16.43
CA ILE A 77 -0.68 -10.45 -17.56
C ILE A 77 0.45 -11.47 -17.46
N GLU A 78 1.20 -11.66 -18.54
CA GLU A 78 2.42 -12.46 -18.51
C GLU A 78 3.43 -11.84 -17.51
N PRO A 79 3.84 -12.56 -16.45
CA PRO A 79 4.71 -11.99 -15.43
C PRO A 79 6.13 -11.85 -15.93
N ARG A 80 6.71 -10.65 -15.78
CA ARG A 80 8.17 -10.46 -15.94
C ARG A 80 8.96 -10.99 -14.75
N TYR A 81 8.29 -11.19 -13.63
CA TYR A 81 8.84 -11.77 -12.42
C TYR A 81 7.78 -12.66 -11.77
N ARG A 82 8.17 -13.90 -11.51
CA ARG A 82 7.36 -14.88 -10.77
C ARG A 82 8.26 -15.49 -9.70
N SER A 83 7.86 -15.36 -8.45
CA SER A 83 8.64 -15.81 -7.32
C SER A 83 8.56 -17.32 -7.18
N ALA A 84 9.70 -18.01 -7.39
CA ALA A 84 9.82 -19.44 -7.12
C ALA A 84 9.53 -19.77 -5.65
N PHE A 85 9.94 -18.88 -4.73
CA PHE A 85 9.66 -19.02 -3.31
C PHE A 85 8.15 -19.01 -3.01
N LEU A 86 7.38 -18.11 -3.64
CA LEU A 86 5.93 -18.11 -3.47
C LEU A 86 5.26 -19.31 -4.15
N ASP A 87 5.83 -19.83 -5.25
CA ASP A 87 5.38 -21.09 -5.86
C ASP A 87 5.60 -22.27 -4.91
N GLU A 88 6.76 -22.36 -4.26
CA GLU A 88 7.08 -23.39 -3.25
C GLU A 88 6.10 -23.32 -2.07
N LEU A 89 5.86 -22.13 -1.52
CA LEU A 89 4.89 -21.94 -0.44
C LEU A 89 3.47 -22.32 -0.86
N SER A 90 3.08 -21.96 -2.09
CA SER A 90 1.78 -22.33 -2.64
C SER A 90 1.64 -23.83 -2.86
N ALA A 91 2.69 -24.52 -3.30
CA ALA A 91 2.69 -25.97 -3.49
C ALA A 91 2.69 -26.72 -2.14
N ALA A 92 3.37 -26.19 -1.13
CA ALA A 92 3.41 -26.74 0.22
C ALA A 92 2.11 -26.50 1.02
N ARG A 93 1.19 -25.69 0.48
CA ARG A 93 -0.04 -25.31 1.17
C ARG A 93 -0.96 -26.52 1.33
N ASN A 94 -0.94 -27.09 2.52
CA ASN A 94 -1.75 -28.24 2.92
C ASN A 94 -3.09 -27.86 3.58
N VAL A 95 -3.35 -26.56 3.78
CA VAL A 95 -4.59 -26.06 4.38
C VAL A 95 -5.43 -25.34 3.33
N VAL A 96 -6.53 -25.98 2.93
CA VAL A 96 -7.65 -25.35 2.24
C VAL A 96 -8.83 -25.38 3.19
N GLU A 97 -9.09 -24.27 3.88
CA GLU A 97 -10.32 -24.11 4.68
C GLU A 97 -11.40 -23.47 3.80
N PRO A 98 -12.48 -24.18 3.42
CA PRO A 98 -13.46 -23.70 2.43
C PRO A 98 -14.15 -22.38 2.81
N GLN A 99 -14.25 -22.08 4.11
CA GLN A 99 -14.81 -20.82 4.62
C GLN A 99 -13.90 -19.60 4.37
N PHE A 100 -12.62 -19.80 4.05
CA PHE A 100 -11.66 -18.76 3.78
C PHE A 100 -11.18 -18.87 2.32
N ARG A 101 -11.78 -18.08 1.42
CA ARG A 101 -11.49 -18.14 -0.02
C ARG A 101 -10.04 -17.82 -0.38
N TYR A 102 -9.33 -17.01 0.43
CA TYR A 102 -8.02 -16.46 0.11
C TYR A 102 -7.00 -16.49 1.27
N PRO A 103 -6.59 -17.68 1.75
CA PRO A 103 -5.58 -17.79 2.80
C PRO A 103 -4.23 -17.27 2.32
N LEU A 104 -3.61 -16.43 3.16
CA LEU A 104 -2.21 -16.06 3.02
C LEU A 104 -1.36 -17.34 2.97
N LEU A 105 -0.31 -17.35 2.13
CA LEU A 105 0.55 -18.53 1.95
C LEU A 105 1.30 -18.93 3.23
N ILE A 106 1.53 -17.97 4.14
CA ILE A 106 2.15 -18.23 5.44
C ILE A 106 1.08 -18.57 6.48
N ARG A 107 1.14 -19.80 7.01
CA ARG A 107 0.14 -20.33 7.96
C ARG A 107 -0.10 -19.42 9.16
N CYS A 108 0.94 -18.92 9.83
CA CYS A 108 0.75 -18.09 11.02
C CYS A 108 0.02 -16.77 10.72
N LEU A 109 0.27 -16.16 9.56
CA LEU A 109 -0.47 -14.96 9.12
C LEU A 109 -1.94 -15.30 8.82
N PHE A 110 -2.20 -16.48 8.26
CA PHE A 110 -3.56 -16.97 8.07
C PHE A 110 -4.28 -17.22 9.41
N GLU A 111 -3.61 -17.82 10.39
CA GLU A 111 -4.18 -18.00 11.75
C GLU A 111 -4.48 -16.65 12.41
N HIS A 112 -3.59 -15.66 12.25
CA HIS A 112 -3.85 -14.30 12.73
C HIS A 112 -5.11 -13.70 12.09
N PHE A 113 -5.24 -13.81 10.76
CA PHE A 113 -6.40 -13.33 10.02
C PHE A 113 -7.68 -14.02 10.49
N LYS A 114 -7.65 -15.33 10.65
CA LYS A 114 -8.76 -16.14 11.17
C LYS A 114 -9.16 -15.70 12.58
N LYS A 115 -8.19 -15.52 13.48
CA LYS A 115 -8.44 -15.06 14.85
C LYS A 115 -9.07 -13.67 14.86
N THR A 116 -8.61 -12.76 14.01
CA THR A 116 -9.21 -11.42 13.86
C THR A 116 -10.68 -11.48 13.42
N GLY A 117 -11.06 -12.47 12.60
CA GLY A 117 -12.45 -12.67 12.17
C GLY A 117 -13.35 -13.32 13.23
N LEU A 118 -12.83 -14.32 13.94
CA LEU A 118 -13.62 -15.23 14.78
C LEU A 118 -13.59 -14.89 16.28
N ASP A 119 -12.53 -14.25 16.76
CA ASP A 119 -12.32 -13.92 18.17
C ASP A 119 -12.52 -12.41 18.38
N ALA A 120 -13.63 -12.06 19.04
CA ALA A 120 -14.00 -10.67 19.26
C ALA A 120 -13.04 -9.94 20.20
N GLU A 121 -12.53 -10.61 21.24
CA GLU A 121 -11.59 -10.02 22.19
C GLU A 121 -10.25 -9.75 21.51
N PHE A 122 -9.76 -10.73 20.75
CA PHE A 122 -8.55 -10.57 19.95
C PHE A 122 -8.69 -9.41 18.95
N ARG A 123 -9.80 -9.36 18.20
CA ARG A 123 -10.08 -8.27 17.26
C ARG A 123 -10.11 -6.89 17.95
N MET A 124 -10.72 -6.78 19.13
CA MET A 124 -10.73 -5.53 19.90
C MET A 124 -9.33 -5.14 20.35
N SER A 125 -8.50 -6.10 20.76
CA SER A 125 -7.10 -5.85 21.14
C SER A 125 -6.26 -5.34 19.97
N GLU A 126 -6.43 -5.92 18.77
CA GLU A 126 -5.76 -5.45 17.55
C GLU A 126 -6.23 -4.04 17.16
N ALA A 127 -7.53 -3.77 17.23
CA ALA A 127 -8.07 -2.43 16.96
C ALA A 127 -7.53 -1.38 17.95
N ALA A 128 -7.43 -1.72 19.24
CA ALA A 128 -6.86 -0.84 20.26
C ALA A 128 -5.37 -0.57 20.01
N PHE A 129 -4.61 -1.60 19.62
CA PHE A 129 -3.21 -1.45 19.23
C PHE A 129 -3.07 -0.49 18.05
N ILE A 130 -3.81 -0.70 16.96
CA ILE A 130 -3.76 0.14 15.76
C ILE A 130 -4.13 1.58 16.10
N LYS A 131 -5.22 1.79 16.85
CA LYS A 131 -5.67 3.13 17.28
C LYS A 131 -4.59 3.85 18.09
N LYS A 132 -3.91 3.14 18.99
CA LYS A 132 -2.79 3.71 19.75
C LYS A 132 -1.67 4.17 18.82
N GLN A 133 -1.25 3.33 17.87
CA GLN A 133 -0.17 3.68 16.93
C GLN A 133 -0.53 4.91 16.08
N LYS A 134 -1.73 4.93 15.48
CA LYS A 134 -2.19 6.07 14.70
C LYS A 134 -2.22 7.36 15.51
N LYS A 135 -2.74 7.32 16.74
CA LYS A 135 -2.77 8.48 17.62
C LYS A 135 -1.38 9.07 17.87
N HIS A 136 -0.42 8.23 18.27
CA HIS A 136 0.96 8.68 18.54
C HIS A 136 1.61 9.27 17.29
N GLU A 137 1.38 8.66 16.14
CA GLU A 137 1.90 9.15 14.88
C GLU A 137 1.24 10.47 14.43
N SER A 138 -0.08 10.58 14.54
CA SER A 138 -0.83 11.81 14.26
C SER A 138 -0.33 12.98 15.10
N GLU A 139 -0.10 12.75 16.40
CA GLU A 139 0.45 13.73 17.33
C GLU A 139 1.87 14.15 16.92
N ARG A 140 2.76 13.17 16.66
CA ARG A 140 4.14 13.43 16.25
C ARG A 140 4.24 14.18 14.92
N LEU A 141 3.39 13.84 13.95
CA LEU A 141 3.35 14.47 12.63
C LEU A 141 2.57 15.78 12.59
N GLY A 142 1.97 16.19 13.72
CA GLY A 142 1.20 17.43 13.85
C GLY A 142 -0.03 17.49 12.95
N ILE A 143 -0.74 16.36 12.78
CA ILE A 143 -1.88 16.26 11.86
C ILE A 143 -2.97 17.27 12.23
N GLN A 144 -3.24 18.19 11.29
CA GLN A 144 -4.28 19.20 11.42
C GLN A 144 -5.56 18.70 10.75
N THR A 145 -6.70 18.81 11.43
CA THR A 145 -7.99 18.34 10.93
C THR A 145 -8.97 19.47 10.62
N ALA A 146 -8.50 20.72 10.66
CA ALA A 146 -9.34 21.89 10.38
C ALA A 146 -9.94 21.80 8.96
N GLY A 147 -11.25 21.99 8.85
CA GLY A 147 -11.99 21.85 7.59
C GLY A 147 -12.55 20.45 7.32
N TRP A 148 -12.19 19.43 8.13
CA TRP A 148 -12.79 18.10 8.02
C TRP A 148 -14.19 18.05 8.63
N THR A 149 -15.22 17.78 7.83
CA THR A 149 -16.61 17.60 8.29
C THR A 149 -17.10 16.16 8.13
N GLY A 150 -16.22 15.24 7.72
CA GLY A 150 -16.55 13.85 7.41
C GLY A 150 -17.09 13.63 5.99
N LYS A 151 -17.16 14.69 5.17
CA LYS A 151 -17.57 14.58 3.77
C LYS A 151 -16.35 14.27 2.89
N LYS A 152 -16.55 13.43 1.86
CA LYS A 152 -15.49 13.06 0.92
C LYS A 152 -14.78 14.28 0.32
N ARG A 153 -15.54 15.32 -0.05
CA ARG A 153 -14.98 16.54 -0.65
C ARG A 153 -14.00 17.30 0.25
N ASP A 154 -14.08 17.09 1.56
CA ASP A 154 -13.24 17.80 2.52
C ASP A 154 -11.79 17.32 2.46
N VAL A 155 -11.51 16.20 1.77
CA VAL A 155 -10.14 15.73 1.51
C VAL A 155 -9.36 16.65 0.59
N ILE A 156 -10.04 17.39 -0.30
CA ILE A 156 -9.38 18.08 -1.43
C ILE A 156 -8.30 19.06 -0.93
N PRO A 157 -8.56 19.94 0.05
CA PRO A 157 -7.53 20.85 0.56
C PRO A 157 -6.33 20.12 1.17
N PHE A 158 -6.54 18.97 1.81
CA PHE A 158 -5.46 18.15 2.37
C PHE A 158 -4.62 17.52 1.26
N ILE A 159 -5.28 16.97 0.22
CA ILE A 159 -4.58 16.42 -0.95
C ILE A 159 -3.77 17.52 -1.63
N ASP A 160 -4.37 18.68 -1.90
CA ASP A 160 -3.66 19.82 -2.50
C ASP A 160 -2.40 20.17 -1.72
N ALA A 161 -2.50 20.30 -0.40
CA ALA A 161 -1.37 20.63 0.46
C ALA A 161 -0.27 19.55 0.43
N PHE A 162 -0.64 18.28 0.59
CA PHE A 162 0.33 17.19 0.64
C PHE A 162 0.97 16.91 -0.73
N CYS A 163 0.18 16.86 -1.80
CA CYS A 163 0.68 16.72 -3.17
C CYS A 163 1.62 17.86 -3.55
N SER A 164 1.28 19.11 -3.22
CA SER A 164 2.13 20.27 -3.51
C SER A 164 3.47 20.20 -2.76
N THR A 165 3.45 19.79 -1.49
CA THR A 165 4.68 19.58 -0.69
C THR A 165 5.58 18.53 -1.32
N GLN A 166 4.98 17.51 -1.92
CA GLN A 166 5.68 16.45 -2.65
C GLN A 166 5.87 16.79 -4.14
N ALA A 167 5.80 18.06 -4.56
CA ALA A 167 6.04 18.47 -5.95
C ALA A 167 5.19 17.75 -7.02
N PHE A 168 3.97 17.35 -6.68
CA PHE A 168 2.97 16.98 -7.68
C PHE A 168 2.31 18.25 -8.23
N GLU A 169 2.22 18.36 -9.55
CA GLU A 169 1.55 19.47 -10.23
C GLU A 169 0.04 19.25 -10.26
N HIS A 170 -0.71 20.23 -9.76
CA HIS A 170 -2.17 20.18 -9.83
C HIS A 170 -2.67 20.54 -11.25
N ARG A 171 -3.50 19.66 -11.83
CA ARG A 171 -4.20 19.86 -13.10
C ARG A 171 -5.66 19.42 -12.98
N ARG A 172 -6.58 20.39 -12.97
CA ARG A 172 -8.05 20.21 -12.83
C ARG A 172 -8.46 19.55 -11.51
N ASN A 173 -8.51 18.22 -11.47
CA ASN A 173 -8.94 17.42 -10.33
C ASN A 173 -7.95 16.26 -10.08
N ARG A 174 -6.71 16.43 -10.53
CA ARG A 174 -5.65 15.44 -10.48
C ARG A 174 -4.32 16.10 -10.17
N TRP A 175 -3.45 15.38 -9.48
CA TRP A 175 -2.11 15.82 -9.13
C TRP A 175 -1.12 14.87 -9.76
N ASN A 176 -0.24 15.39 -10.62
CA ASN A 176 0.65 14.57 -11.42
C ASN A 176 2.11 14.86 -11.07
N LYS A 177 2.89 13.80 -10.93
CA LYS A 177 4.34 13.86 -10.90
C LYS A 177 4.88 13.07 -12.09
N ASN A 178 5.55 13.78 -12.99
CA ASN A 178 6.18 13.19 -14.17
C ASN A 178 7.65 12.95 -13.85
N LEU A 179 8.16 11.76 -14.17
CA LEU A 179 9.56 11.39 -13.99
C LEU A 179 10.29 11.36 -15.33
N ASN A 180 11.61 11.57 -15.31
CA ASN A 180 12.45 11.57 -16.52
C ASN A 180 12.47 10.21 -17.24
N CYS A 181 12.17 9.12 -16.52
CA CYS A 181 12.03 7.78 -17.09
C CYS A 181 10.68 7.52 -17.79
N GLY A 182 9.87 8.57 -18.01
CA GLY A 182 8.58 8.48 -18.69
C GLY A 182 7.43 7.98 -17.79
N LEU A 183 7.68 7.64 -16.53
CA LEU A 183 6.62 7.32 -15.57
C LEU A 183 5.86 8.56 -15.13
N VAL A 184 4.54 8.41 -15.01
CA VAL A 184 3.63 9.40 -14.46
C VAL A 184 2.93 8.81 -13.25
N PHE A 185 3.02 9.52 -12.13
CA PHE A 185 2.34 9.24 -10.87
C PHE A 185 1.20 10.23 -10.73
N GLU A 186 -0.03 9.74 -10.77
CA GLU A 186 -1.27 10.54 -10.71
C GLU A 186 -2.01 10.21 -9.42
N VAL A 187 -2.34 11.25 -8.65
CA VAL A 187 -3.31 11.19 -7.55
C VAL A 187 -4.60 11.83 -8.05
N SER A 188 -5.74 11.20 -7.78
CA SER A 188 -7.06 11.76 -8.08
C SER A 188 -8.08 11.29 -7.03
N THR A 189 -9.34 11.73 -7.15
CA THR A 189 -10.37 11.42 -6.16
C THR A 189 -11.62 10.78 -6.75
N ASP A 190 -12.20 9.80 -6.05
CA ASP A 190 -13.57 9.33 -6.26
C ASP A 190 -14.53 10.00 -5.26
N LEU A 191 -15.20 11.05 -5.74
CA LEU A 191 -16.21 11.80 -4.97
C LEU A 191 -17.64 11.34 -5.27
N GLY A 192 -17.81 10.27 -6.05
CA GLY A 192 -19.12 9.72 -6.38
C GLY A 192 -19.80 8.99 -5.22
N GLY A 193 -21.09 8.69 -5.40
CA GLY A 193 -21.89 7.92 -4.44
C GLY A 193 -22.21 8.70 -3.16
N SER A 194 -22.08 8.02 -2.01
CA SER A 194 -22.33 8.66 -0.71
C SER A 194 -21.40 9.86 -0.51
N PRO A 195 -21.93 11.03 -0.07
CA PRO A 195 -21.10 12.19 0.22
C PRO A 195 -20.22 12.00 1.46
N TYR A 196 -20.52 11.00 2.29
CA TYR A 196 -19.77 10.69 3.50
C TYR A 196 -18.61 9.75 3.22
N CYS A 197 -17.52 9.95 3.96
CA CYS A 197 -16.31 9.17 3.80
C CYS A 197 -16.42 7.81 4.51
N THR A 198 -17.02 6.83 3.82
CA THR A 198 -17.00 5.42 4.26
C THR A 198 -15.72 4.69 3.86
N GLN A 199 -15.02 5.20 2.85
CA GLN A 199 -13.74 4.72 2.34
C GLN A 199 -12.85 5.90 1.96
N MET A 200 -11.54 5.66 1.84
CA MET A 200 -10.61 6.66 1.33
C MET A 200 -10.96 7.01 -0.13
N PRO A 201 -11.29 8.27 -0.47
CA PRO A 201 -11.72 8.65 -1.81
C PRO A 201 -10.52 8.87 -2.73
N LEU A 202 -9.35 8.29 -2.44
CA LEU A 202 -8.13 8.45 -3.22
C LEU A 202 -8.03 7.37 -4.29
N ILE A 203 -7.63 7.79 -5.49
CA ILE A 203 -7.23 6.91 -6.58
C ILE A 203 -5.80 7.27 -6.94
N PHE A 204 -4.91 6.28 -6.85
CA PHE A 204 -3.52 6.40 -7.28
C PHE A 204 -3.36 5.66 -8.60
N ARG A 205 -2.79 6.34 -9.60
CA ARG A 205 -2.53 5.76 -10.92
C ARG A 205 -1.07 5.93 -11.29
N LYS A 206 -0.46 4.84 -11.74
CA LYS A 206 0.91 4.85 -12.28
C LYS A 206 0.88 4.31 -13.70
N PHE A 207 1.41 5.06 -14.65
CA PHE A 207 1.45 4.68 -16.06
C PHE A 207 2.68 5.27 -16.74
N HIS A 208 2.98 4.82 -17.96
CA HIS A 208 4.03 5.40 -18.78
C HIS A 208 3.41 6.42 -19.75
N ALA A 209 4.06 7.57 -19.96
CA ALA A 209 3.55 8.64 -20.83
C ALA A 209 3.32 8.18 -22.29
N GLY A 210 4.14 7.23 -22.77
CA GLY A 210 3.99 6.61 -24.09
C GLY A 210 2.88 5.56 -24.21
N ASP A 211 2.31 5.10 -23.09
CA ASP A 211 1.14 4.21 -23.07
C ASP A 211 0.29 4.47 -21.82
N PRO A 212 -0.53 5.53 -21.83
CA PRO A 212 -1.33 5.92 -20.65
C PRO A 212 -2.54 5.01 -20.42
N LYS A 213 -2.89 4.13 -21.37
CA LYS A 213 -4.02 3.20 -21.23
C LYS A 213 -3.62 2.01 -20.36
N PHE A 214 -2.38 1.55 -20.49
CA PHE A 214 -1.84 0.53 -19.60
C PHE A 214 -1.34 1.16 -18.29
N ALA A 215 -2.22 1.17 -17.29
CA ALA A 215 -1.96 1.78 -15.98
C ALA A 215 -2.13 0.77 -14.83
N VAL A 216 -1.38 0.98 -13.76
CA VAL A 216 -1.71 0.48 -12.42
C VAL A 216 -2.70 1.45 -11.81
N GLU A 217 -3.83 0.96 -11.33
CA GLU A 217 -4.79 1.73 -10.54
C GLU A 217 -4.88 1.10 -9.14
N LEU A 218 -4.64 1.90 -8.12
CA LEU A 218 -4.69 1.50 -6.71
C LEU A 218 -5.72 2.41 -6.02
N LYS A 219 -6.72 1.80 -5.39
CA LYS A 219 -7.84 2.51 -4.76
C LYS A 219 -8.34 1.76 -3.54
N GLY A 220 -9.24 2.39 -2.78
CA GLY A 220 -9.82 1.79 -1.58
C GLY A 220 -8.96 2.06 -0.34
N ASN A 221 -9.08 1.18 0.66
CA ASN A 221 -8.47 1.40 1.98
C ASN A 221 -7.07 0.78 2.13
N ASP A 222 -6.60 0.03 1.15
CA ASP A 222 -5.35 -0.73 1.19
C ASP A 222 -4.52 -0.63 -0.11
N PRO A 223 -4.42 0.55 -0.75
CA PRO A 223 -3.86 0.68 -2.09
C PRO A 223 -2.39 0.21 -2.21
N PHE A 224 -1.64 0.22 -1.11
CA PHE A 224 -0.21 -0.10 -1.10
C PHE A 224 0.16 -1.29 -0.21
N ASP A 225 -0.80 -2.02 0.37
CA ASP A 225 -0.50 -3.05 1.36
C ASP A 225 0.32 -4.21 0.81
N ARG A 226 0.14 -4.49 -0.49
CA ARG A 226 0.93 -5.48 -1.22
C ARG A 226 2.34 -4.99 -1.54
N LEU A 227 2.60 -3.68 -1.53
CA LEU A 227 3.92 -3.10 -1.78
C LEU A 227 4.69 -2.85 -0.47
N VAL A 228 4.00 -2.40 0.58
CA VAL A 228 4.52 -2.24 1.93
C VAL A 228 3.48 -2.81 2.90
N TYR A 229 3.76 -4.01 3.41
CA TYR A 229 2.84 -4.72 4.29
C TYR A 229 2.54 -3.93 5.56
N GLY A 230 1.26 -3.80 5.90
CA GLY A 230 0.78 -3.01 7.03
C GLY A 230 0.40 -1.57 6.64
N SER A 231 0.69 -1.13 5.42
CA SER A 231 0.26 0.19 4.96
C SER A 231 -1.27 0.30 4.81
N ARG A 232 -2.01 -0.82 4.69
CA ARG A 232 -3.49 -0.82 4.79
C ARG A 232 -4.01 -0.22 6.08
N LEU A 233 -3.19 -0.17 7.13
CA LEU A 233 -3.61 0.44 8.39
C LEU A 233 -3.79 1.95 8.24
N TYR A 234 -3.19 2.60 7.25
CA TYR A 234 -3.51 3.98 6.88
C TYR A 234 -4.80 4.10 6.07
N GLY A 235 -5.48 2.99 5.78
CA GLY A 235 -6.86 2.99 5.33
C GLY A 235 -7.70 3.81 6.30
N GLY A 236 -8.43 4.78 5.75
CA GLY A 236 -9.25 5.70 6.53
C GLY A 236 -10.25 4.96 7.43
N GLY A 237 -10.80 5.68 8.40
CA GLY A 237 -11.71 5.13 9.40
C GLY A 237 -11.22 5.45 10.80
N GLY A 238 -12.17 5.65 11.71
CA GLY A 238 -11.92 6.25 13.02
C GLY A 238 -12.37 7.71 13.04
N ASP A 239 -11.56 8.58 13.61
CA ASP A 239 -11.84 10.01 13.72
C ASP A 239 -11.20 10.84 12.58
N ALA A 240 -11.36 12.16 12.65
CA ALA A 240 -10.81 13.08 11.66
C ALA A 240 -9.29 12.97 11.51
N SER A 241 -8.57 12.73 12.60
CA SER A 241 -7.11 12.67 12.60
C SER A 241 -6.60 11.43 11.89
N ASP A 242 -7.23 10.28 12.13
CA ASP A 242 -6.93 9.03 11.44
C ASP A 242 -7.15 9.17 9.94
N PHE A 243 -8.20 9.90 9.55
CA PHE A 243 -8.51 10.11 8.15
C PHE A 243 -7.47 10.97 7.44
N VAL A 244 -7.15 12.14 8.00
CA VAL A 244 -6.15 13.05 7.41
C VAL A 244 -4.75 12.43 7.45
N LEU A 245 -4.40 11.70 8.52
CA LEU A 245 -3.18 10.88 8.57
C LEU A 245 -3.13 9.90 7.41
N GLY A 246 -4.23 9.19 7.15
CA GLY A 246 -4.34 8.25 6.05
C GLY A 246 -4.12 8.90 4.67
N VAL A 247 -4.72 10.07 4.43
CA VAL A 247 -4.50 10.84 3.18
C VAL A 247 -3.02 11.18 3.03
N ARG A 248 -2.40 11.74 4.08
CA ARG A 248 -0.98 12.12 4.08
C ARG A 248 -0.09 10.91 3.82
N ALA A 249 -0.26 9.85 4.61
CA ALA A 249 0.57 8.64 4.55
C ALA A 249 0.54 7.97 3.17
N ASN A 250 -0.64 7.88 2.54
CA ASN A 250 -0.76 7.26 1.22
C ASN A 250 -0.13 8.13 0.11
N ILE A 251 -0.26 9.47 0.17
CA ILE A 251 0.42 10.38 -0.77
C ILE A 251 1.94 10.30 -0.59
N GLU A 252 2.41 10.31 0.65
CA GLU A 252 3.84 10.19 0.99
C GLU A 252 4.42 8.86 0.53
N LEU A 253 3.74 7.74 0.78
CA LEU A 253 4.20 6.44 0.29
C LEU A 253 4.23 6.37 -1.25
N PHE A 254 3.23 6.95 -1.92
CA PHE A 254 3.21 7.02 -3.38
C PHE A 254 4.37 7.85 -3.93
N ASP A 255 4.71 8.95 -3.24
CA ASP A 255 5.86 9.77 -3.55
C ASP A 255 7.19 9.04 -3.34
N VAL A 256 7.35 8.31 -2.22
CA VAL A 256 8.55 7.51 -1.96
C VAL A 256 8.76 6.47 -3.06
N ILE A 257 7.68 5.81 -3.52
CA ILE A 257 7.74 4.90 -4.65
C ILE A 257 8.19 5.64 -5.91
N ALA A 258 7.64 6.83 -6.19
CA ALA A 258 8.06 7.65 -7.33
C ALA A 258 9.54 8.01 -7.29
N ALA A 259 10.03 8.50 -6.13
CA ALA A 259 11.41 8.89 -5.92
C ALA A 259 12.41 7.73 -6.12
N SER A 260 12.00 6.50 -5.79
CA SER A 260 12.84 5.31 -6.01
C SER A 260 13.21 5.05 -7.49
N PHE A 261 12.38 5.53 -8.43
CA PHE A 261 12.68 5.46 -9.87
C PHE A 261 13.54 6.63 -10.37
N GLY A 262 13.55 7.76 -9.65
CA GLY A 262 14.36 8.95 -10.02
C GLY A 262 15.83 8.82 -9.65
N ASN A 263 16.15 8.12 -8.55
CA ASN A 263 17.52 7.97 -8.05
C ASN A 263 18.35 6.92 -8.80
N SER A 264 17.73 6.10 -9.65
CA SER A 264 18.38 4.99 -10.36
C SER A 264 19.20 5.43 -11.59
N GLN A 265 19.42 6.73 -11.78
CA GLN A 265 20.14 7.30 -12.94
C GLN A 265 21.41 8.09 -12.58
N GLN A 266 21.93 7.94 -11.36
CA GLN A 266 23.19 8.58 -10.92
C GLN A 266 24.38 7.61 -10.75
N THR A 267 24.29 6.40 -11.30
CA THR A 267 25.41 5.44 -11.36
C THR A 267 25.78 5.14 -12.80
#